data_AF-A0A060BWG3-F1
#
_entry.id   AF-A0A060BWG3-F1
#
_cell.length_a   1.000
_cell.length_b   1.000
_cell.length_c   1.000
_cell.angle_alpha   90.00
_cell.angle_beta   90.00
_cell.angle_gamma   90.00
#
_symmetry.space_group_name_H-M   'P 1'
#
loop_
_entity.id
_entity.type
_entity.pdbx_description
1 polymer ?
#
loop_
_entity_poly.entity_id
_entity_poly.type
_entity_poly.pdbx_seq_one_letter_code
_entity_poly.pdbx_strand_id
1 'polypeptide(L)'
;YLRELSGGTASYFRPSFWVNTPDINPLFLQSGNPAAFRIRAVLAATMSPSWGMYSGFELCEHQPLRPGGEEYLDSEKYQYRPRDFDAPGNLNVFIGQLNGIRHQHPALQQLRQVTFHHADHAQVIVYSKRSGDD
;
A
#
# COMPACT_ATOMS: atom_id res chain seq x y z
N TYR A 1 -9.30 4.71 -10.90
CA TYR A 1 -7.88 4.47 -11.22
C TYR A 1 -7.58 3.01 -11.55
N LEU A 2 -7.75 2.03 -10.64
CA LEU A 2 -7.34 0.65 -10.96
C LEU A 2 -7.99 0.06 -12.23
N ARG A 3 -9.27 0.36 -12.53
CA ARG A 3 -9.95 -0.06 -13.77
C ARG A 3 -9.22 0.40 -15.05
N GLU A 4 -8.63 1.59 -15.01
CA GLU A 4 -7.85 2.14 -16.13
C GLU A 4 -6.53 1.38 -16.27
N LEU A 5 -5.81 1.22 -15.16
CA LEU A 5 -4.52 0.54 -15.09
C LEU A 5 -4.58 -0.94 -15.49
N SER A 6 -5.65 -1.64 -15.08
CA SER A 6 -5.86 -3.06 -15.39
C SER A 6 -6.48 -3.30 -16.76
N GLY A 7 -6.93 -2.23 -17.44
CA GLY A 7 -7.60 -2.26 -18.73
C GLY A 7 -6.81 -1.53 -19.80
N GLY A 8 -7.18 -0.27 -20.04
CA GLY A 8 -6.71 0.53 -21.18
C GLY A 8 -5.19 0.69 -21.28
N THR A 9 -4.48 0.78 -20.16
CA THR A 9 -3.02 0.98 -20.17
C THR A 9 -2.22 -0.30 -20.00
N ALA A 10 -2.87 -1.43 -19.68
CA ALA A 10 -2.20 -2.66 -19.23
C ALA A 10 -1.33 -3.33 -20.31
N SER A 11 -1.42 -2.91 -21.58
CA SER A 11 -0.61 -3.39 -22.69
C SER A 11 0.79 -2.79 -22.75
N TYR A 12 0.99 -1.60 -22.18
CA TYR A 12 2.26 -0.88 -22.24
C TYR A 12 2.75 -0.36 -20.88
N PHE A 13 1.90 -0.31 -19.86
CA PHE A 13 2.25 0.19 -18.54
C PHE A 13 2.14 -0.89 -17.45
N ARG A 14 3.17 -0.97 -16.59
CA ARG A 14 3.19 -1.85 -15.41
C ARG A 14 3.35 -0.98 -14.16
N PRO A 15 2.28 -0.79 -13.36
CA PRO A 15 2.33 0.08 -12.20
C PRO A 15 3.15 -0.54 -11.07
N SER A 16 3.81 0.29 -10.27
CA SER A 16 4.33 -0.06 -8.96
C SER A 16 3.62 0.81 -7.91
N PHE A 17 2.87 0.18 -7.00
CA PHE A 17 2.10 0.89 -5.99
C PHE A 17 2.92 1.05 -4.71
N TRP A 18 3.51 2.23 -4.56
CA TRP A 18 4.18 2.64 -3.33
C TRP A 18 3.16 3.24 -2.36
N VAL A 19 3.08 2.69 -1.14
CA VAL A 19 2.15 3.18 -0.11
C VAL A 19 2.58 4.51 0.51
N ASN A 20 3.88 4.78 0.47
CA ASN A 20 4.54 6.03 0.78
C ASN A 20 5.87 6.11 0.02
N THR A 21 6.47 7.29 -0.03
CA THR A 21 7.85 7.52 -0.48
C THR A 21 8.52 8.52 0.46
N PRO A 22 9.83 8.79 0.38
CA PRO A 22 10.47 9.83 1.21
C PRO A 22 9.85 11.23 1.06
N ASP A 23 9.21 11.51 -0.08
CA ASP A 23 8.59 12.79 -0.44
C ASP A 23 7.06 12.80 -0.28
N ILE A 24 6.46 11.61 -0.10
CA ILE A 24 5.02 11.44 -0.03
C ILE A 24 4.68 10.70 1.27
N ASN A 25 4.23 11.48 2.26
CA ASN A 25 3.50 11.12 3.46
C ASN A 25 2.00 11.40 3.21
N PRO A 26 1.23 10.43 2.67
CA PRO A 26 -0.14 10.67 2.27
C PRO A 26 -1.02 11.18 3.42
N LEU A 27 -1.87 12.17 3.15
CA LEU A 27 -2.79 12.75 4.14
C LEU A 27 -3.61 11.70 4.91
N PHE A 28 -4.00 10.61 4.24
CA PHE A 28 -4.75 9.51 4.85
C PHE A 28 -4.01 8.81 6.00
N LEU A 29 -2.67 8.83 5.98
CA LEU A 29 -1.82 8.20 7.00
C LEU A 29 -1.50 9.14 8.16
N GLN A 30 -1.63 10.46 7.98
CA GLN A 30 -1.18 11.49 8.94
C GLN A 30 -1.94 11.51 10.28
N SER A 31 -3.01 10.72 10.42
CA SER A 31 -3.63 10.47 11.72
C SER A 31 -2.79 9.56 12.63
N GLY A 32 -1.81 8.85 12.07
CA GLY A 32 -1.02 7.85 12.79
C GLY A 32 -1.76 6.57 13.14
N ASN A 33 -3.03 6.44 12.72
CA ASN A 33 -3.83 5.26 13.03
C ASN A 33 -3.28 4.03 12.27
N PRO A 34 -2.82 2.97 12.96
CA PRO A 34 -2.27 1.77 12.31
C PRO A 34 -3.25 1.09 11.34
N ALA A 35 -4.56 1.28 11.53
CA ALA A 35 -5.57 0.77 10.60
C ALA A 35 -5.44 1.43 9.21
N ALA A 36 -5.10 2.72 9.14
CA ALA A 36 -4.92 3.43 7.88
C ALA A 36 -3.73 2.84 7.09
N PHE A 37 -2.62 2.57 7.77
CA PHE A 37 -1.44 1.90 7.19
C PHE A 37 -1.77 0.50 6.68
N ARG A 38 -2.48 -0.30 7.48
CA ARG A 38 -2.93 -1.64 7.08
C ARG A 38 -3.84 -1.60 5.85
N ILE A 39 -4.79 -0.67 5.79
CA ILE A 39 -5.67 -0.49 4.63
C ILE A 39 -4.83 -0.19 3.37
N ARG A 40 -3.89 0.76 3.43
CA ARG A 40 -3.05 1.11 2.28
C ARG A 40 -2.16 -0.05 1.83
N ALA A 41 -1.58 -0.80 2.77
CA ALA A 41 -0.81 -1.99 2.48
C ALA A 41 -1.64 -3.07 1.79
N VAL A 42 -2.84 -3.39 2.30
CA VAL A 42 -3.75 -4.37 1.67
C VAL A 42 -4.10 -3.96 0.24
N LEU A 43 -4.49 -2.70 0.04
CA LEU A 43 -4.85 -2.20 -1.29
C LEU A 43 -3.66 -2.27 -2.24
N ALA A 44 -2.49 -1.78 -1.86
CA ALA A 44 -1.31 -1.82 -2.72
C ALA A 44 -0.89 -3.26 -3.07
N ALA A 45 -0.81 -4.13 -2.05
CA ALA A 45 -0.36 -5.51 -2.14
C ALA A 45 -1.31 -6.40 -2.95
N THR A 46 -2.62 -6.12 -2.98
CA THR A 46 -3.57 -7.00 -3.68
C THR A 46 -4.07 -6.42 -5.00
N MET A 47 -4.00 -5.09 -5.19
CA MET A 47 -4.40 -4.46 -6.46
C MET A 47 -3.32 -4.55 -7.54
N SER A 48 -2.05 -4.34 -7.19
CA SER A 48 -0.93 -4.33 -8.15
C SER A 48 0.00 -5.54 -7.97
N PRO A 49 0.49 -6.17 -9.06
CA PRO A 49 1.51 -7.21 -8.95
C PRO A 49 2.86 -6.67 -8.50
N SER A 50 3.12 -5.36 -8.63
CA SER A 50 4.29 -4.69 -8.05
C SER A 50 3.85 -3.62 -7.05
N TRP A 51 4.38 -3.69 -5.84
CA TRP A 51 4.10 -2.76 -4.75
C TRP A 51 5.34 -2.56 -3.88
N GLY A 52 5.36 -1.47 -3.11
CA GLY A 52 6.49 -1.13 -2.24
C GLY A 52 6.09 -0.22 -1.10
N MET A 53 7.01 -0.05 -0.16
CA MET A 53 6.92 0.91 0.93
C MET A 53 8.31 1.45 1.22
N TYR A 54 8.36 2.69 1.69
CA TYR A 54 9.57 3.31 2.20
C TYR A 54 9.70 3.06 3.71
N SER A 55 10.92 2.78 4.17
CA SER A 55 11.23 2.39 5.55
C SER A 55 10.69 3.40 6.57
N GLY A 56 10.02 2.88 7.60
CA GLY A 56 9.27 3.67 8.59
C GLY A 56 7.76 3.55 8.40
N PHE A 57 7.28 3.09 7.23
CA PHE A 57 5.87 2.77 7.01
C PHE A 57 5.38 1.66 7.95
N GLU A 58 6.19 0.63 8.14
CA GLU A 58 5.95 -0.49 9.03
C GLU A 58 5.86 -0.07 10.51
N LEU A 59 6.43 1.09 10.86
CA LEU A 59 6.38 1.70 12.19
C LEU A 59 5.26 2.75 12.31
N CYS A 60 4.44 2.91 11.27
CA CYS A 60 3.40 3.93 11.20
C CYS A 60 3.93 5.37 11.36
N GLU A 61 5.14 5.67 10.86
CA GLU A 61 5.65 7.04 10.78
C GLU A 61 4.73 7.90 9.91
N HIS A 62 4.24 9.01 10.45
CA HIS A 62 3.14 9.77 9.82
C HIS A 62 3.18 11.28 10.06
N GLN A 63 4.06 11.78 10.93
CA GLN A 63 4.06 13.19 11.31
C GLN A 63 4.44 14.06 10.11
N PRO A 64 3.56 14.99 9.67
CA PRO A 64 3.88 15.87 8.56
C PRO A 64 4.73 17.06 9.03
N LEU A 65 5.59 17.57 8.15
CA LEU A 65 6.39 18.78 8.39
C LEU A 65 5.51 20.00 8.69
N ARG A 66 4.34 20.08 8.04
CA ARG A 66 3.35 21.14 8.23
C ARG A 66 1.95 20.64 7.86
N PRO A 67 0.88 21.24 8.42
CA PRO A 67 -0.49 20.89 8.05
C PRO A 67 -0.74 20.99 6.54
N GLY A 68 -1.37 19.96 5.97
CA GLY A 68 -1.69 19.87 4.53
C GLY A 68 -0.50 19.56 3.61
N GLY A 69 0.72 19.43 4.15
CA GLY A 69 1.89 18.98 3.39
C GLY A 69 2.04 17.46 3.44
N GLU A 70 2.69 16.89 2.41
CA GLU A 70 3.02 15.46 2.34
C GLU A 70 4.50 15.18 2.67
N GLU A 71 5.26 16.16 3.15
CA GLU A 71 6.63 15.94 3.62
C GLU A 71 6.62 15.41 5.06
N TYR A 72 7.51 14.47 5.38
CA TYR A 72 7.69 13.99 6.74
C TYR A 72 8.39 15.04 7.62
N LEU A 73 7.97 15.14 8.88
CA LEU A 73 8.72 15.84 9.91
C LEU A 73 10.06 15.12 10.14
N ASP A 74 11.15 15.89 10.25
CA ASP A 74 12.50 15.36 10.47
C ASP A 74 12.90 14.30 9.42
N SER A 75 12.63 14.61 8.15
CA SER A 75 12.77 13.71 7.00
C SER A 75 14.18 13.14 6.86
N GLU A 76 14.25 11.82 6.66
CA GLU A 76 15.50 11.08 6.42
C GLU A 76 16.28 11.57 5.18
N LYS A 77 15.62 12.27 4.26
CA LYS A 77 16.28 12.95 3.13
C LYS A 77 17.39 13.91 3.57
N TYR A 78 17.29 14.46 4.79
CA TYR A 78 18.18 15.52 5.28
C TYR A 78 18.91 15.17 6.58
N GLN A 79 18.60 14.01 7.18
CA GLN A 79 19.21 13.59 8.44
C GLN A 79 19.23 12.07 8.58
N TYR A 80 20.19 11.57 9.34
CA TYR A 80 20.20 10.17 9.75
C TYR A 80 18.99 9.85 10.65
N ARG A 81 18.32 8.72 10.38
CA ARG A 81 17.09 8.28 11.08
C ARG A 81 17.21 6.82 11.54
N PRO A 82 17.88 6.55 12.68
CA PRO A 82 17.90 5.21 13.25
C PRO A 82 16.50 4.81 13.73
N ARG A 83 16.14 3.55 13.55
CA ARG A 83 14.81 3.01 13.88
C ARG A 83 14.96 1.72 14.69
N ASP A 84 14.05 1.53 15.65
CA ASP A 84 13.82 0.23 16.29
C ASP A 84 12.73 -0.50 15.50
N PHE A 85 13.13 -1.42 14.63
CA PHE A 85 12.20 -2.17 13.79
C PHE A 85 11.41 -3.23 14.56
N ASP A 86 11.83 -3.54 15.79
CA ASP A 86 11.15 -4.49 16.68
C ASP A 86 10.18 -3.78 17.65
N ALA A 87 10.05 -2.44 17.54
CA ALA A 87 9.17 -1.65 18.38
C ALA A 87 7.74 -2.22 18.39
N PRO A 88 7.08 -2.30 19.57
CA PRO A 88 5.72 -2.82 19.69
C PRO A 88 4.73 -2.09 18.78
N GLY A 89 3.85 -2.85 18.14
CA GLY A 89 2.84 -2.30 17.23
C GLY A 89 3.30 -2.13 15.78
N ASN A 90 4.53 -2.53 15.45
CA ASN A 90 4.98 -2.58 14.06
C ASN A 90 4.11 -3.52 13.20
N LEU A 91 4.19 -3.32 11.89
CA LEU A 91 3.42 -4.06 10.89
C LEU A 91 4.23 -5.16 10.20
N ASN A 92 5.43 -5.50 10.66
CA ASN A 92 6.35 -6.41 9.97
C ASN A 92 5.71 -7.77 9.68
N VAL A 93 5.09 -8.38 10.71
CA VAL A 93 4.39 -9.67 10.57
C VAL A 93 3.23 -9.57 9.59
N PHE A 94 2.45 -8.49 9.67
CA PHE A 94 1.31 -8.26 8.78
C PHE A 94 1.73 -8.10 7.32
N ILE A 95 2.80 -7.35 7.07
CA ILE A 95 3.39 -7.16 5.74
C ILE A 95 3.95 -8.49 5.21
N GLY A 96 4.63 -9.25 6.08
CA GLY A 96 5.10 -10.60 5.77
C GLY A 96 3.96 -11.53 5.34
N GLN A 97 2.84 -11.50 6.05
CA GLN A 97 1.63 -12.26 5.69
C GLN A 97 1.06 -11.83 4.34
N LEU A 98 0.96 -10.53 4.05
CA LEU A 98 0.48 -10.03 2.75
C LEU A 98 1.35 -10.53 1.59
N ASN A 99 2.68 -10.49 1.76
CA ASN A 99 3.59 -11.02 0.74
C ASN A 99 3.49 -12.55 0.64
N GLY A 100 3.34 -13.26 1.76
CA GLY A 100 3.07 -14.70 1.77
C GLY A 100 1.82 -15.08 0.97
N ILE A 101 0.72 -14.36 1.18
CA ILE A 101 -0.53 -14.52 0.40
C ILE A 101 -0.26 -14.27 -1.09
N ARG A 102 0.41 -13.18 -1.45
CA ARG A 102 0.75 -12.88 -2.86
C ARG A 102 1.57 -13.99 -3.53
N HIS A 103 2.51 -14.59 -2.80
CA HIS A 103 3.32 -15.70 -3.32
C HIS A 103 2.50 -16.97 -3.55
N GLN A 104 1.47 -17.20 -2.74
CA GLN A 104 0.61 -18.38 -2.84
C GLN A 104 -0.50 -18.26 -3.89
N HIS A 105 -0.88 -17.03 -4.28
CA HIS A 105 -2.00 -16.76 -5.18
C HIS A 105 -1.55 -16.10 -6.50
N PRO A 106 -1.41 -16.85 -7.61
CA PRO A 106 -1.09 -16.31 -8.94
C PRO A 106 -2.01 -15.17 -9.39
N ALA A 107 -3.28 -15.15 -8.96
CA ALA A 107 -4.22 -14.06 -9.24
C ALA A 107 -3.72 -12.69 -8.75
N LEU A 108 -2.90 -12.65 -7.68
CA LEU A 108 -2.32 -11.42 -7.14
C LEU A 108 -0.99 -11.03 -7.80
N GLN A 109 -0.39 -11.93 -8.58
CA GLN A 109 0.89 -11.73 -9.29
C GLN A 109 0.70 -11.15 -10.70
N GLN A 110 -0.54 -10.91 -11.10
CA GLN A 110 -0.92 -10.33 -12.39
C GLN A 110 -1.72 -9.03 -12.21
N LEU A 111 -1.78 -8.16 -13.23
CA LEU A 111 -2.45 -6.86 -13.15
C LEU A 111 -3.89 -6.84 -13.69
N ARG A 112 -4.15 -7.65 -14.72
CA ARG A 112 -5.42 -7.70 -15.44
C ARG A 112 -6.44 -8.53 -14.64
N GLN A 113 -7.58 -8.90 -15.25
CA GLN A 113 -8.56 -9.79 -14.62
C GLN A 113 -9.05 -9.34 -13.22
N VAL A 114 -9.21 -8.02 -13.04
CA VAL A 114 -9.78 -7.43 -11.83
C VAL A 114 -11.26 -7.17 -12.06
N THR A 115 -12.12 -7.63 -11.15
CA THR A 115 -13.55 -7.31 -11.15
C THR A 115 -13.92 -6.61 -9.85
N PHE A 116 -14.56 -5.45 -9.95
CA PHE A 116 -15.12 -4.75 -8.80
C PHE A 116 -16.57 -5.18 -8.58
N HIS A 117 -16.93 -5.43 -7.32
CA HIS A 117 -18.26 -5.86 -6.91
C HIS A 117 -18.99 -4.74 -6.19
N HIS A 118 -20.32 -4.85 -6.14
CA HIS A 118 -21.13 -3.92 -5.35
C HIS A 118 -20.86 -4.12 -3.85
N ALA A 119 -20.87 -3.02 -3.11
CA ALA A 119 -20.88 -2.99 -1.66
C ALA A 119 -21.93 -1.98 -1.21
N ASP A 120 -22.75 -2.35 -0.23
CA ASP A 120 -23.87 -1.52 0.23
C ASP A 120 -23.41 -0.26 0.99
N HIS A 121 -22.16 -0.24 1.46
CA HIS A 121 -21.60 0.89 2.21
C HIS A 121 -20.51 1.60 1.41
N ALA A 122 -20.61 2.94 1.31
CA ALA A 122 -19.68 3.78 0.56
C ALA A 122 -18.21 3.79 1.06
N GLN A 123 -17.93 3.18 2.22
CA GLN A 123 -16.59 3.09 2.81
C GLN A 123 -16.00 1.68 2.66
N VAL A 124 -16.74 0.77 2.03
CA VAL A 124 -16.32 -0.61 1.79
C VAL A 124 -16.08 -0.79 0.30
N ILE A 125 -14.97 -1.43 -0.04
CA ILE A 125 -14.63 -1.78 -1.42
C ILE A 125 -14.47 -3.29 -1.52
N VAL A 126 -15.02 -3.88 -2.60
CA VAL A 126 -14.94 -5.32 -2.85
C VAL A 126 -14.46 -5.53 -4.29
N TYR A 127 -13.45 -6.37 -4.46
CA TYR A 127 -12.95 -6.79 -5.76
C TYR A 127 -12.38 -8.21 -5.70
N SER A 128 -12.38 -8.88 -6.85
CA SER A 128 -11.74 -10.17 -7.05
C SER A 128 -10.69 -10.06 -8.17
N LYS A 129 -9.67 -10.91 -8.09
CA LYS A 129 -8.70 -11.15 -9.15
C LYS A 129 -8.68 -12.64 -9.44
N ARG A 130 -8.42 -13.02 -10.70
CA ARG A 130 -8.40 -14.42 -11.13
C ARG A 130 -7.20 -14.75 -12.00
N SER A 131 -6.70 -15.97 -11.89
CA SER A 131 -5.66 -16.57 -12.73
C SER A 131 -5.82 -18.09 -12.76
N GLY A 132 -6.50 -18.61 -13.79
CA GLY A 132 -6.85 -20.02 -13.86
C GLY A 132 -7.95 -20.37 -12.86
N ASP A 133 -7.69 -21.35 -12.00
CA ASP A 133 -8.61 -21.81 -10.94
C ASP A 133 -8.49 -21.00 -9.63
N ASP A 134 -7.49 -20.13 -9.52
CA ASP A 134 -7.32 -19.13 -8.45
C ASP A 134 -8.10 -17.84 -8.79
#